data_AF-A0A534N6P1-F1
#
_entry.id   AF-A0A534N6P1-F1
#
_cell.length_a   1.000
_cell.length_b   1.000
_cell.length_c   1.000
_cell.angle_alpha   90.00
_cell.angle_beta   90.00
_cell.angle_gamma   90.00
#
_symmetry.space_group_name_H-M   'P 1'
#
loop_
_entity.id
_entity.type
_entity.pdbx_description
1 polymer ?
#
loop_
_entity_poly.entity_id
_entity_poly.type
_entity_poly.pdbx_seq_one_letter_code
_entity_poly.pdbx_strand_id
1 'polypeptide(L)'
;MLSPQRSGHFVAKQTRSKRAGTCKQATSLITDYLTGTLDPEITNELEHHLGVCPDCVAFLKTYKKTIQVTQSLLLSGNLPELERSKQKALHKSIGSHNERG
;
A
#
# COMPACT_ATOMS: atom_id res chain seq x y z
N MET A 1 12.74 46.35 -6.85
CA MET A 1 11.31 46.39 -7.23
C MET A 1 11.02 45.14 -8.04
N LEU A 2 10.25 44.24 -7.45
CA LEU A 2 10.12 42.81 -7.76
C LEU A 2 9.27 42.61 -9.03
N SER A 3 9.80 41.91 -10.04
CA SER A 3 8.97 41.38 -11.14
C SER A 3 8.30 40.07 -10.69
N PRO A 4 6.98 39.89 -10.88
CA PRO A 4 6.32 38.63 -10.54
C PRO A 4 6.41 37.64 -11.71
N GLN A 5 7.06 36.50 -11.46
CA GLN A 5 6.92 35.29 -12.26
C GLN A 5 5.94 34.36 -11.54
N ARG A 6 4.90 33.85 -12.24
CA ARG A 6 4.12 32.58 -12.00
C ARG A 6 2.67 32.74 -12.47
N SER A 7 1.97 31.78 -13.09
CA SER A 7 2.26 30.41 -13.54
C SER A 7 1.27 30.06 -14.65
N GLY A 8 1.75 29.62 -15.81
CA GLY A 8 0.93 28.81 -16.70
C GLY A 8 1.06 27.35 -16.26
N HIS A 9 -0.04 26.71 -15.88
CA HIS A 9 -0.09 25.26 -15.67
C HIS A 9 0.11 24.58 -17.03
N PHE A 10 1.33 24.10 -17.29
CA PHE A 10 1.64 23.32 -18.48
C PHE A 10 1.27 21.87 -18.18
N VAL A 11 0.10 21.43 -18.64
CA VAL A 11 -0.29 20.01 -18.64
C VAL A 11 0.58 19.31 -19.67
N ALA A 12 1.71 18.76 -19.21
CA ALA A 12 2.61 17.97 -20.04
C ALA A 12 1.94 16.64 -20.37
N LYS A 13 1.45 16.52 -21.61
CA LYS A 13 1.02 15.26 -22.23
C LYS A 13 2.12 14.20 -22.06
N GLN A 14 1.86 13.20 -21.23
CA GLN A 14 2.80 12.11 -20.95
C GLN A 14 2.67 11.03 -22.04
N THR A 15 3.38 11.22 -23.15
CA THR A 15 3.58 10.15 -24.13
C THR A 15 4.90 9.40 -23.86
N ARG A 16 4.79 8.07 -23.83
CA ARG A 16 5.81 7.01 -24.13
C ARG A 16 6.15 6.05 -22.99
N SER A 17 5.81 4.78 -23.28
CA SER A 17 6.15 3.54 -22.59
C SER A 17 7.63 3.38 -22.22
N LYS A 18 7.85 2.66 -21.10
CA LYS A 18 9.10 2.24 -20.42
C LYS A 18 9.92 3.32 -19.71
N ARG A 19 9.37 3.89 -18.63
CA ARG A 19 10.20 4.15 -17.44
C ARG A 19 10.16 2.88 -16.59
N ALA A 20 11.32 2.32 -16.26
CA ALA A 20 11.42 1.29 -15.24
C ALA A 20 11.02 1.93 -13.91
N GLY A 21 9.72 1.91 -13.63
CA GLY A 21 9.19 2.31 -12.33
C GLY A 21 9.90 1.49 -11.26
N THR A 22 10.26 2.13 -10.18
CA THR A 22 10.80 1.42 -9.02
C THR A 22 9.75 0.43 -8.50
N CYS A 23 10.19 -0.62 -7.81
CA CYS A 23 9.27 -1.56 -7.17
C CYS A 23 8.23 -0.84 -6.29
N LYS A 24 8.64 0.25 -5.62
CA LYS A 24 7.76 1.09 -4.81
C LYS A 24 6.64 1.77 -5.60
N GLN A 25 6.94 2.25 -6.82
CA GLN A 25 5.92 2.89 -7.66
C GLN A 25 4.91 1.85 -8.15
N ALA A 26 5.37 0.66 -8.52
CA ALA A 26 4.48 -0.43 -8.91
C ALA A 26 3.56 -0.85 -7.75
N THR A 27 4.11 -1.05 -6.55
CA THR A 27 3.30 -1.45 -5.38
C THR A 27 2.31 -0.37 -4.96
N SER A 28 2.67 0.92 -5.04
CA SER A 28 1.74 2.03 -4.77
C SER A 28 0.57 1.99 -5.76
N LEU A 29 0.86 1.97 -7.07
CA LEU A 29 -0.16 1.94 -8.11
C LEU A 29 -1.11 0.75 -7.96
N ILE A 30 -0.58 -0.44 -7.65
CA ILE A 30 -1.38 -1.63 -7.42
C ILE A 30 -2.20 -1.50 -6.14
N THR A 31 -1.64 -0.94 -5.07
CA THR A 31 -2.37 -0.74 -3.82
C THR A 31 -3.52 0.26 -4.01
N ASP A 32 -3.25 1.40 -4.63
CA ASP A 32 -4.22 2.46 -4.91
C ASP A 32 -5.35 1.96 -5.82
N TYR A 33 -5.02 1.12 -6.81
CA TYR A 33 -6.01 0.44 -7.66
C TYR A 33 -6.91 -0.49 -6.84
N LEU A 34 -6.34 -1.28 -5.92
CA LEU A 34 -7.09 -2.22 -5.10
C LEU A 34 -7.96 -1.53 -4.04
N THR A 35 -7.56 -0.36 -3.54
CA THR A 35 -8.32 0.45 -2.59
C THR A 35 -9.33 1.39 -3.26
N GLY A 36 -9.32 1.47 -4.60
CA GLY A 36 -10.20 2.37 -5.35
C GLY A 36 -9.86 3.85 -5.17
N THR A 37 -8.63 4.16 -4.76
CA THR A 37 -8.14 5.54 -4.54
C THR A 37 -7.29 6.04 -5.71
N LEU A 38 -7.10 5.21 -6.73
CA LEU A 38 -6.38 5.57 -7.94
C LEU A 38 -7.20 6.56 -8.78
N ASP A 39 -6.50 7.52 -9.39
CA ASP A 39 -7.09 8.46 -10.34
C ASP A 39 -7.84 7.72 -11.47
N PRO A 40 -9.03 8.19 -11.91
CA PRO A 40 -9.84 7.48 -12.90
C PRO A 40 -9.16 7.37 -14.28
N GLU A 41 -8.34 8.34 -14.69
CA GLU A 41 -7.61 8.25 -15.97
C GLU A 41 -6.57 7.13 -15.90
N ILE A 42 -5.81 7.07 -14.80
CA ILE A 42 -4.79 6.04 -14.58
C ILE A 42 -5.42 4.66 -14.37
N THR A 43 -6.60 4.61 -13.75
CA THR A 43 -7.38 3.37 -13.60
C THR A 43 -7.74 2.79 -14.95
N ASN A 44 -8.23 3.62 -15.88
CA ASN A 44 -8.57 3.18 -17.24
C ASN A 44 -7.35 2.64 -17.99
N GLU A 45 -6.20 3.32 -17.91
CA GLU A 45 -4.95 2.87 -18.52
C GLU A 45 -4.49 1.52 -17.95
N LEU A 46 -4.58 1.34 -16.63
CA LEU A 46 -4.24 0.09 -15.99
C LEU A 46 -5.20 -1.04 -16.40
N GLU A 47 -6.50 -0.79 -16.44
CA GLU A 47 -7.50 -1.76 -16.90
C GLU A 47 -7.28 -2.19 -18.35
N HIS A 48 -6.94 -1.23 -19.22
CA HIS A 48 -6.55 -1.53 -20.59
C HIS A 48 -5.32 -2.46 -20.63
N HIS A 49 -4.29 -2.18 -19.83
CA HIS A 49 -3.11 -3.03 -19.73
C HIS A 49 -3.46 -4.45 -19.23
N LEU A 50 -4.31 -4.56 -18.21
CA LEU A 50 -4.77 -5.84 -17.68
C LEU A 50 -5.60 -6.62 -18.72
N GLY A 51 -6.27 -5.94 -19.64
CA GLY A 51 -6.97 -6.56 -20.77
C GLY A 51 -6.05 -7.22 -21.79
N VAL A 52 -4.79 -6.76 -21.91
CA VAL A 52 -3.84 -7.23 -22.93
C VAL A 52 -2.64 -8.01 -22.38
N CYS A 53 -2.44 -8.01 -21.05
CA CYS A 53 -1.28 -8.60 -20.40
C CYS A 53 -1.68 -9.67 -19.36
N PRO A 54 -1.66 -10.97 -19.71
CA PRO A 54 -2.07 -12.05 -18.81
C PRO A 54 -1.13 -12.19 -17.60
N ASP A 55 0.16 -11.88 -17.74
CA ASP A 55 1.13 -11.94 -16.64
C ASP A 55 0.80 -10.92 -15.54
N CYS A 56 0.41 -9.69 -15.91
CA CYS A 56 0.01 -8.69 -14.94
C CYS A 56 -1.32 -9.06 -14.25
N VAL A 57 -2.24 -9.72 -14.96
CA VAL A 57 -3.45 -10.28 -14.34
C VAL A 57 -3.11 -11.38 -13.34
N ALA A 58 -2.19 -12.27 -13.68
CA ALA A 58 -1.73 -13.34 -12.78
C ALA A 58 -1.03 -12.76 -11.54
N PHE A 59 -0.17 -11.75 -11.73
CA PHE A 59 0.47 -11.01 -10.64
C PHE A 59 -0.57 -10.40 -9.71
N LEU A 60 -1.56 -9.66 -10.22
CA LEU A 60 -2.61 -9.04 -9.40
C LEU A 60 -3.42 -10.07 -8.62
N LYS A 61 -3.75 -11.21 -9.22
CA LYS A 61 -4.45 -12.31 -8.54
C LYS A 61 -3.64 -12.81 -7.34
N THR A 62 -2.35 -13.03 -7.52
CA THR A 62 -1.45 -13.48 -6.44
C THR A 62 -1.34 -12.42 -5.35
N TYR A 63 -1.15 -11.16 -5.72
CA TYR A 63 -1.03 -10.05 -4.77
C TYR A 63 -2.32 -9.88 -3.92
N LYS A 64 -3.51 -9.96 -4.55
CA LYS A 64 -4.80 -9.96 -3.85
C LYS A 64 -4.89 -11.10 -2.82
N LYS A 65 -4.47 -12.31 -3.20
CA LYS A 65 -4.44 -13.46 -2.27
C LYS A 65 -3.49 -13.23 -1.09
N THR A 66 -2.30 -12.67 -1.34
CA THR A 66 -1.35 -12.34 -0.26
C THR A 66 -1.98 -11.37 0.74
N ILE A 67 -2.65 -10.32 0.26
CA ILE A 67 -3.38 -9.38 1.12
C ILE A 67 -4.47 -10.11 1.92
N GLN A 68 -5.30 -10.91 1.26
CA GLN A 68 -6.38 -11.65 1.91
C GLN A 68 -5.86 -12.58 3.02
N VAL A 69 -4.85 -13.40 2.73
CA VAL A 69 -4.26 -14.33 3.71
C VAL A 69 -3.66 -13.55 4.88
N THR A 70 -2.95 -12.46 4.62
CA THR A 70 -2.35 -11.62 5.66
C THR A 70 -3.44 -11.02 6.56
N GLN A 71 -4.52 -10.49 5.97
CA GLN A 71 -5.65 -9.94 6.72
C GLN A 71 -6.37 -11.03 7.53
N SER A 72 -6.59 -12.21 6.96
CA SER A 72 -7.20 -13.34 7.68
C SER A 72 -6.36 -13.77 8.88
N LEU A 73 -5.04 -13.83 8.74
CA LEU A 73 -4.13 -14.15 9.85
C LEU A 73 -4.19 -13.09 10.97
N LEU A 74 -4.20 -11.80 10.59
CA LEU A 74 -4.32 -10.70 11.56
C LEU A 74 -5.66 -10.73 12.30
N LEU A 75 -6.76 -11.03 11.61
CA LEU A 75 -8.09 -11.07 12.21
C LEU A 75 -8.33 -12.34 13.04
N SER A 76 -7.76 -13.48 12.63
CA SER A 76 -7.92 -14.76 13.32
C SER A 76 -7.13 -14.86 14.63
N GLY A 77 -6.33 -13.85 14.99
CA GLY A 77 -5.50 -13.86 16.20
C GLY A 77 -4.43 -14.97 16.25
N ASN A 78 -4.22 -15.67 15.13
CA ASN A 78 -3.39 -16.87 15.03
C ASN A 78 -1.95 -16.55 14.57
N LEU A 79 -1.43 -15.38 14.93
CA LEU A 79 -0.02 -15.05 14.74
C LEU A 79 0.76 -15.39 16.03
N PRO A 80 1.47 -16.52 16.09
CA PRO A 80 2.17 -16.94 17.31
C PRO A 80 3.22 -15.91 17.78
N GLU A 81 3.72 -15.06 16.89
CA GLU A 81 4.72 -14.03 17.20
C GLU A 81 4.12 -12.68 17.64
N LEU A 82 2.94 -12.33 17.11
CA LEU A 82 2.22 -11.10 17.50
C LEU A 82 1.62 -11.22 18.90
N GLU A 83 1.08 -12.40 19.23
CA GLU A 83 0.50 -12.66 20.56
C GLU A 83 1.58 -12.63 21.65
N ARG A 84 2.78 -13.19 21.40
CA ARG A 84 3.93 -13.08 22.32
C ARG A 84 4.32 -11.63 22.59
N SER A 85 4.28 -10.78 21.57
CA SER A 85 4.61 -9.36 21.67
C SER A 85 3.56 -8.56 22.47
N LYS A 86 2.26 -8.86 22.27
CA LYS A 86 1.17 -8.29 23.08
C LYS A 86 1.26 -8.74 24.55
N GLN A 87 1.51 -10.02 24.80
CA GLN A 87 1.64 -10.58 26.16
C GLN A 87 2.81 -9.97 26.94
N LYS A 88 3.95 -9.74 26.27
CA LYS A 88 5.11 -9.08 26.87
C LYS A 88 4.83 -7.62 27.27
N ALA A 89 3.97 -6.92 26.55
CA ALA A 89 3.55 -5.56 26.90
C ALA A 89 2.58 -5.54 28.11
N LEU A 90 1.73 -6.56 28.26
CA LEU A 90 0.72 -6.61 29.34
C LEU A 90 1.31 -7.00 30.71
N HIS A 91 2.31 -7.89 30.77
CA HIS A 91 2.95 -8.28 32.05
C HIS A 91 3.77 -7.16 32.73
N LYS A 92 4.07 -6.04 32.04
CA LYS A 92 4.84 -4.94 32.62
C LYS A 92 4.03 -4.06 33.59
N SER A 93 2.69 -4.12 33.53
CA SER A 93 1.82 -3.25 34.35
C SER A 93 1.27 -3.89 35.63
N ILE A 94 1.54 -5.17 35.92
CA ILE A 94 1.02 -5.84 37.13
C ILE A 94 2.04 -5.83 38.29
N GLY A 95 3.29 -5.39 38.06
CA GLY A 95 4.40 -5.51 39.03
C GLY A 95 4.90 -4.20 39.66
N SER A 96 4.11 -3.12 39.73
CA SER A 96 4.58 -1.88 40.37
C SER A 96 3.47 -1.19 41.15
N HIS A 97 3.13 -1.72 42.33
CA HIS A 97 2.62 -0.96 43.47
C HIS A 97 2.45 -1.90 44.69
N ASN A 98 3.54 -2.25 45.37
CA ASN A 98 3.44 -2.65 46.79
C ASN A 98 4.78 -2.52 47.53
N GLU A 99 5.18 -1.30 47.93
CA GLU A 99 6.13 -1.12 49.04
C GLU A 99 6.23 0.34 49.51
N ARG A 100 5.55 0.65 50.62
CA ARG A 100 6.02 1.59 51.65
C ARG A 100 5.25 1.38 52.96
N GLY A 101 5.82 0.54 53.82
CA GLY A 101 5.60 0.52 55.26
C GLY A 101 6.88 0.94 55.95
#